data_AF-A0A963A9H7-F1
#
_entry.id   AF-A0A963A9H7-F1
#
_cell.length_a   1.000
_cell.length_b   1.000
_cell.length_c   1.000
_cell.angle_alpha   90.00
_cell.angle_beta   90.00
_cell.angle_gamma   90.00
#
_symmetry.space_group_name_H-M   'P 1'
#
loop_
_entity.id
_entity.type
_entity.pdbx_description
1 polymer ?
#
loop_
_entity_poly.entity_id
_entity_poly.type
_entity_poly.pdbx_seq_one_letter_code
_entity_poly.pdbx_strand_id
1 'polypeptide(L)'
;LAAHRGRGTTSLLPTLLSDTREQQQLAVAAVRNARADGMAGILGIHLEGPFFAPERRGAHHADMVRPPRDGDIDWLCSLQDVPVTVTLAPEHMAPGHIRRLSDSHIRVCAGHSNATYPQIERAVAEGLQGVTHLFNAMSPLTARAPGLVGAALAEDALWAGIIADGHHVHPAGIRLAWRSKPAGRLVLVSDAMATVGGSRGSFRLYGEEIREAGGRLENADGKLAGSAIGMMDAVAFCVDGAGLPLGECLRMASLYPAALAGRGDQLGRIAPGYRADLVHFDASFAVHNTWLAGQREQYRGR
;
A
#
# COMPACT_ATOMS: atom_id res chain seq x y z
N LEU A 1 2.35 11.12 9.94
CA LEU A 1 3.73 11.22 9.39
C LEU A 1 4.81 11.09 10.47
N ALA A 2 4.86 11.95 11.50
CA ALA A 2 5.89 11.92 12.54
C ALA A 2 6.12 10.50 13.14
N ALA A 3 5.03 9.80 13.48
CA ALA A 3 5.06 8.40 13.93
C ALA A 3 5.84 7.45 13.00
N HIS A 4 5.69 7.59 11.68
CA HIS A 4 6.34 6.72 10.70
C HIS A 4 7.79 7.14 10.42
N ARG A 5 8.18 8.40 10.67
CA ARG A 5 9.56 8.85 10.46
C ARG A 5 10.53 8.10 11.37
N GLY A 6 10.20 7.94 12.65
CA GLY A 6 10.98 7.11 13.58
C GLY A 6 11.01 5.62 13.23
N ARG A 7 10.27 5.21 12.19
CA ARG A 7 10.17 3.85 11.67
C ARG A 7 10.67 3.74 10.23
N GLY A 8 11.43 4.73 9.75
CA GLY A 8 12.10 4.71 8.45
C GLY A 8 11.28 5.21 7.26
N THR A 9 10.18 5.94 7.49
CA THR A 9 9.35 6.49 6.41
C THR A 9 9.38 8.01 6.39
N THR A 10 9.91 8.59 5.31
CA THR A 10 9.93 10.05 5.08
C THR A 10 8.71 10.54 4.29
N SER A 11 8.16 9.69 3.44
CA SER A 11 7.03 9.99 2.57
C SER A 11 6.04 8.85 2.52
N LEU A 12 4.75 9.16 2.46
CA LEU A 12 3.66 8.18 2.42
C LEU A 12 2.45 8.69 1.64
N LEU A 13 1.53 7.78 1.38
CA LEU A 13 0.15 8.07 0.98
C LEU A 13 -0.72 7.76 2.20
N PRO A 14 -1.42 8.73 2.81
CA PRO A 14 -2.44 8.40 3.79
C PRO A 14 -3.50 7.54 3.11
N THR A 15 -3.81 6.39 3.71
CA THR A 15 -4.79 5.45 3.17
C THR A 15 -6.10 5.59 3.91
N LEU A 16 -7.19 5.80 3.17
CA LEU A 16 -8.55 5.71 3.69
C LEU A 16 -9.14 4.37 3.26
N LEU A 17 -9.59 3.58 4.23
CA LEU A 17 -10.30 2.32 4.01
C LEU A 17 -11.74 2.58 3.50
N SER A 18 -12.45 1.52 3.07
CA SER A 18 -13.87 1.58 2.69
C SER A 18 -14.72 2.43 3.64
N ASP A 19 -15.30 3.50 3.12
CA ASP A 19 -16.13 4.44 3.85
C ASP A 19 -17.08 5.17 2.88
N THR A 20 -17.89 6.10 3.39
CA THR A 20 -18.86 6.86 2.60
C THR A 20 -18.18 7.87 1.65
N ARG A 21 -18.93 8.33 0.64
CA ARG A 21 -18.46 9.37 -0.31
C ARG A 21 -18.03 10.65 0.43
N GLU A 22 -18.74 11.01 1.48
CA GLU A 22 -18.47 12.18 2.31
C GLU A 22 -17.14 12.03 3.06
N GLN A 23 -16.86 10.87 3.68
CA GLN A 23 -15.58 10.61 4.33
C GLN A 23 -14.42 10.57 3.31
N GLN A 24 -14.65 10.01 2.13
CA GLN A 24 -13.68 10.05 1.04
C GLN A 24 -13.37 11.49 0.61
N GLN A 25 -14.37 12.36 0.49
CA GLN A 25 -14.18 13.78 0.18
C GLN A 25 -13.42 14.52 1.29
N LEU A 26 -13.72 14.25 2.56
CA LEU A 26 -13.01 14.83 3.70
C LEU A 26 -11.54 14.42 3.72
N ALA A 27 -11.24 13.14 3.47
CA ALA A 27 -9.86 12.66 3.43
C ALA A 27 -9.06 13.27 2.27
N VAL A 28 -9.67 13.37 1.07
CA VAL A 28 -9.06 14.05 -0.08
C VAL A 28 -8.81 15.52 0.23
N ALA A 29 -9.76 16.22 0.85
CA ALA A 29 -9.60 17.61 1.26
C ALA A 29 -8.47 17.79 2.28
N ALA A 30 -8.36 16.89 3.26
CA ALA A 30 -7.28 16.92 4.25
C ALA A 30 -5.90 16.76 3.59
N VAL A 31 -5.76 15.82 2.65
CA VAL A 31 -4.51 15.63 1.88
C VAL A 31 -4.21 16.84 1.00
N ARG A 32 -5.23 17.43 0.37
CA ARG A 32 -5.10 18.65 -0.44
C ARG A 32 -4.56 19.81 0.40
N ASN A 33 -5.16 20.05 1.57
CA ASN A 33 -4.74 21.12 2.48
C ASN A 33 -3.31 20.88 2.98
N ALA A 34 -2.98 19.66 3.42
CA ALA A 34 -1.62 19.32 3.86
C ALA A 34 -0.56 19.60 2.77
N ARG A 35 -0.88 19.31 1.49
CA ARG A 35 0.03 19.59 0.37
C ARG A 35 0.11 21.09 0.07
N ALA A 36 -0.99 21.82 0.13
CA ALA A 36 -1.02 23.27 -0.03
C ALA A 36 -0.20 23.99 1.06
N ASP A 37 -0.23 23.46 2.28
CA ASP A 37 0.56 23.94 3.42
C ASP A 37 2.05 23.54 3.34
N GLY A 38 2.47 22.85 2.26
CA GLY A 38 3.87 22.50 2.03
C GLY A 38 4.36 21.28 2.81
N MET A 39 3.48 20.40 3.30
CA MET A 39 3.91 19.19 4.01
C MET A 39 4.60 18.19 3.06
N ALA A 40 5.93 18.19 3.04
CA ALA A 40 6.75 17.48 2.05
C ALA A 40 6.52 15.94 1.97
N GLY A 41 6.13 15.29 3.07
CA GLY A 41 6.01 13.83 3.16
C GLY A 41 4.65 13.25 2.77
N ILE A 42 3.68 14.08 2.38
CA ILE A 42 2.37 13.62 1.91
C ILE A 42 2.36 13.66 0.37
N LEU A 43 2.49 12.49 -0.25
CA LEU A 43 2.68 12.41 -1.71
C LEU A 43 1.37 12.46 -2.51
N GLY A 44 0.25 12.20 -1.83
CA GLY A 44 -1.07 11.99 -2.44
C GLY A 44 -1.95 11.24 -1.45
N ILE A 45 -3.03 10.64 -1.93
CA ILE A 45 -3.95 9.82 -1.13
C ILE A 45 -4.08 8.43 -1.74
N HIS A 46 -4.30 7.43 -0.89
CA HIS A 46 -4.73 6.10 -1.32
C HIS A 46 -6.15 5.85 -0.81
N LEU A 47 -7.09 5.63 -1.74
CA LEU A 47 -8.44 5.21 -1.44
C LEU A 47 -8.52 3.69 -1.60
N GLU A 48 -8.54 2.97 -0.49
CA GLU A 48 -8.65 1.51 -0.47
C GLU A 48 -10.12 1.11 -0.30
N GLY A 49 -10.83 1.02 -1.43
CA GLY A 49 -12.25 0.70 -1.50
C GLY A 49 -13.15 1.91 -1.78
N PRO A 50 -14.48 1.76 -1.69
CA PRO A 50 -15.20 0.58 -1.20
C PRO A 50 -15.52 -0.49 -2.27
N PHE A 51 -14.96 -0.36 -3.47
CA PHE A 51 -15.34 -1.14 -4.65
C PHE A 51 -14.76 -2.56 -4.65
N PHE A 52 -15.13 -3.38 -3.66
CA PHE A 52 -14.54 -4.69 -3.40
C PHE A 52 -15.51 -5.86 -3.59
N ALA A 53 -14.94 -7.06 -3.73
CA ALA A 53 -15.69 -8.30 -3.64
C ALA A 53 -16.10 -8.54 -2.18
N PRO A 54 -17.40 -8.71 -1.87
CA PRO A 54 -17.87 -8.94 -0.51
C PRO A 54 -17.17 -10.12 0.19
N GLU A 55 -16.87 -11.21 -0.54
CA GLU A 55 -16.17 -12.38 -0.02
C GLU A 55 -14.66 -12.14 0.24
N ARG A 56 -14.10 -11.03 -0.27
CA ARG A 56 -12.71 -10.61 -0.05
C ARG A 56 -12.61 -9.30 0.73
N ARG A 57 -13.66 -8.88 1.44
CA ARG A 57 -13.66 -7.61 2.18
C ARG A 57 -12.57 -7.48 3.26
N GLY A 58 -11.99 -8.58 3.77
CA GLY A 58 -10.99 -8.52 4.84
C GLY A 58 -11.54 -7.79 6.10
N ALA A 59 -10.80 -6.78 6.58
CA ALA A 59 -11.19 -5.96 7.73
C ALA A 59 -12.19 -4.83 7.38
N HIS A 60 -12.57 -4.67 6.11
CA HIS A 60 -13.52 -3.64 5.70
C HIS A 60 -14.94 -3.96 6.18
N HIS A 61 -15.66 -2.92 6.63
CA HIS A 61 -17.03 -3.05 7.10
C HIS A 61 -17.96 -3.51 5.98
N ALA A 62 -18.81 -4.51 6.27
CA ALA A 62 -19.67 -5.13 5.25
C ALA A 62 -20.61 -4.12 4.59
N ASP A 63 -21.21 -3.21 5.36
CA ASP A 63 -22.16 -2.21 4.84
C ASP A 63 -21.51 -1.13 3.97
N MET A 64 -20.17 -1.02 4.00
CA MET A 64 -19.45 -0.08 3.15
C MET A 64 -19.10 -0.68 1.80
N VAL A 65 -18.87 -2.00 1.73
CA VAL A 65 -18.45 -2.68 0.50
C VAL A 65 -19.59 -2.74 -0.51
N ARG A 66 -19.34 -2.21 -1.71
CA ARG A 66 -20.34 -2.13 -2.78
C ARG A 66 -19.68 -2.00 -4.15
N PRO A 67 -20.33 -2.40 -5.26
CA PRO A 67 -19.84 -2.08 -6.59
C PRO A 67 -19.81 -0.55 -6.84
N PRO A 68 -18.96 -0.08 -7.78
CA PRO A 68 -18.95 1.31 -8.20
C PRO A 68 -20.22 1.65 -9.00
N ARG A 69 -20.63 2.92 -8.92
CA ARG A 69 -21.62 3.54 -9.81
C ARG A 69 -20.89 4.52 -10.73
N ASP A 70 -21.49 4.90 -11.86
CA ASP A 70 -20.85 5.86 -12.78
C ASP A 70 -20.46 7.18 -12.10
N GLY A 71 -21.31 7.70 -11.22
CA GLY A 71 -20.99 8.90 -10.44
C GLY A 71 -19.80 8.73 -9.49
N ASP A 72 -19.44 7.50 -9.10
CA ASP A 72 -18.20 7.24 -8.35
C ASP A 72 -16.96 7.37 -9.24
N ILE A 73 -17.05 6.88 -10.48
CA ILE A 73 -15.98 6.99 -11.48
C ILE A 73 -15.80 8.46 -11.88
N ASP A 74 -16.90 9.16 -12.14
CA ASP A 74 -16.87 10.59 -12.49
C ASP A 74 -16.22 11.42 -11.39
N TRP A 75 -16.60 11.16 -10.14
CA TRP A 75 -16.00 11.83 -8.99
C TRP A 75 -14.50 11.53 -8.89
N LEU A 76 -14.09 10.26 -8.99
CA LEU A 76 -12.68 9.89 -8.95
C LEU A 76 -11.89 10.62 -10.05
N CYS A 77 -12.37 10.58 -11.30
CA CYS A 77 -11.74 11.24 -12.45
C CYS A 77 -11.64 12.77 -12.29
N SER A 78 -12.48 13.39 -11.44
CA SER A 78 -12.42 14.82 -11.15
C SER A 78 -11.25 15.22 -10.23
N LEU A 79 -10.61 14.26 -9.54
CA LEU A 79 -9.55 14.50 -8.55
C LEU A 79 -8.17 14.74 -9.19
N GLN A 80 -8.09 15.58 -10.23
CA GLN A 80 -6.86 15.77 -11.01
C GLN A 80 -5.80 16.62 -10.29
N ASP A 81 -6.17 17.30 -9.21
CA ASP A 81 -5.31 18.22 -8.46
C ASP A 81 -4.51 17.52 -7.33
N VAL A 82 -4.84 16.26 -7.05
CA VAL A 82 -4.15 15.44 -6.04
C VAL A 82 -3.80 14.08 -6.63
N PRO A 83 -2.55 13.59 -6.51
CA PRO A 83 -2.23 12.22 -6.89
C PRO A 83 -3.07 11.22 -6.08
N VAL A 84 -3.84 10.38 -6.77
CA VAL A 84 -4.70 9.36 -6.16
C VAL A 84 -4.23 7.96 -6.55
N THR A 85 -4.10 7.07 -5.57
CA THR A 85 -4.18 5.62 -5.79
C THR A 85 -5.58 5.15 -5.42
N VAL A 86 -6.16 4.24 -6.18
CA VAL A 86 -7.38 3.51 -5.80
C VAL A 86 -7.08 2.01 -5.78
N THR A 87 -7.44 1.32 -4.70
CA THR A 87 -7.61 -0.14 -4.72
C THR A 87 -9.07 -0.46 -5.02
N LEU A 88 -9.31 -1.37 -5.97
CA LEU A 88 -10.65 -1.86 -6.32
C LEU A 88 -10.62 -3.33 -6.76
N ALA A 89 -11.79 -3.94 -6.85
CA ALA A 89 -11.98 -5.29 -7.38
C ALA A 89 -12.36 -5.22 -8.87
N PRO A 90 -11.46 -5.62 -9.80
CA PRO A 90 -11.69 -5.44 -11.23
C PRO A 90 -12.95 -6.12 -11.78
N GLU A 91 -13.37 -7.23 -11.18
CA GLU A 91 -14.57 -7.98 -11.56
C GLU A 91 -15.89 -7.22 -11.33
N HIS A 92 -15.86 -6.12 -10.58
CA HIS A 92 -17.01 -5.25 -10.33
C HIS A 92 -16.99 -3.97 -11.16
N MET A 93 -15.92 -3.73 -11.94
CA MET A 93 -15.82 -2.57 -12.81
C MET A 93 -16.56 -2.85 -14.12
N ALA A 94 -17.35 -1.89 -14.59
CA ALA A 94 -17.90 -1.99 -15.94
C ALA A 94 -16.78 -1.81 -16.97
N PRO A 95 -16.92 -2.38 -18.19
CA PRO A 95 -15.94 -2.19 -19.25
C PRO A 95 -15.63 -0.70 -19.49
N GLY A 96 -14.35 -0.36 -19.55
CA GLY A 96 -13.85 1.00 -19.72
C GLY A 96 -13.78 1.85 -18.45
N HIS A 97 -14.34 1.42 -17.32
CA HIS A 97 -14.20 2.17 -16.05
C HIS A 97 -12.73 2.28 -15.63
N ILE A 98 -11.95 1.20 -15.71
CA ILE A 98 -10.52 1.22 -15.32
C ILE A 98 -9.74 2.12 -16.29
N ARG A 99 -10.06 2.08 -17.59
CA ARG A 99 -9.48 2.99 -18.58
C ARG A 99 -9.73 4.45 -18.23
N ARG A 100 -10.98 4.82 -17.93
CA ARG A 100 -11.34 6.20 -17.55
C ARG A 100 -10.56 6.70 -16.35
N LEU A 101 -10.40 5.85 -15.32
CA LEU A 101 -9.61 6.19 -14.14
C LEU A 101 -8.13 6.37 -14.50
N SER A 102 -7.56 5.43 -15.26
CA SER A 102 -6.15 5.47 -15.68
C SER A 102 -5.84 6.68 -16.56
N ASP A 103 -6.70 6.99 -17.53
CA ASP A 103 -6.58 8.16 -18.42
C ASP A 103 -6.71 9.48 -17.65
N SER A 104 -7.38 9.46 -16.48
CA SER A 104 -7.46 10.60 -15.55
C SER A 104 -6.28 10.64 -14.57
N HIS A 105 -5.18 9.93 -14.85
CA HIS A 105 -3.96 9.85 -14.06
C HIS A 105 -4.13 9.25 -12.65
N ILE A 106 -5.22 8.52 -12.41
CA ILE A 106 -5.41 7.77 -11.16
C ILE A 106 -4.65 6.46 -11.27
N ARG A 107 -3.90 6.14 -10.20
CA ARG A 107 -3.20 4.87 -10.12
C ARG A 107 -4.14 3.79 -9.64
N VAL A 108 -4.50 2.86 -10.53
CA VAL A 108 -5.48 1.81 -10.23
C VAL A 108 -4.76 0.51 -9.85
N CYS A 109 -5.02 0.04 -8.64
CA CYS A 109 -4.53 -1.24 -8.13
C CYS A 109 -5.70 -2.21 -7.89
N ALA A 110 -5.46 -3.50 -8.13
CA ALA A 110 -6.40 -4.56 -7.80
C ALA A 110 -6.15 -5.09 -6.39
N GLY A 111 -7.21 -5.29 -5.62
CA GLY A 111 -7.15 -5.86 -4.27
C GLY A 111 -8.55 -6.13 -3.75
N HIS A 112 -8.67 -6.91 -2.67
CA HIS A 112 -9.98 -7.31 -2.13
C HIS A 112 -10.91 -7.87 -3.22
N SER A 113 -10.35 -8.75 -4.04
CA SER A 113 -10.91 -9.19 -5.31
C SER A 113 -10.85 -10.69 -5.44
N ASN A 114 -11.94 -11.27 -5.90
CA ASN A 114 -12.07 -12.66 -6.29
C ASN A 114 -11.95 -12.85 -7.81
N ALA A 115 -11.42 -11.85 -8.54
CA ALA A 115 -11.31 -11.88 -9.99
C ALA A 115 -10.58 -13.13 -10.51
N THR A 116 -11.07 -13.64 -11.63
CA THR A 116 -10.40 -14.66 -12.43
C THR A 116 -9.26 -14.05 -13.22
N TYR A 117 -8.29 -14.86 -13.64
CA TYR A 117 -7.16 -14.41 -14.45
C TYR A 117 -7.60 -13.64 -15.73
N PRO A 118 -8.58 -14.11 -16.53
CA PRO A 118 -9.03 -13.37 -17.71
C PRO A 118 -9.68 -12.01 -17.40
N GLN A 119 -10.31 -11.85 -16.24
CA GLN A 119 -10.83 -10.54 -15.81
C GLN A 119 -9.69 -9.56 -15.51
N ILE A 120 -8.58 -10.06 -14.95
CA ILE A 120 -7.41 -9.24 -14.64
C ILE A 120 -6.66 -8.87 -15.92
N GLU A 121 -6.52 -9.79 -16.88
CA GLU A 121 -5.93 -9.47 -18.20
C GLU A 121 -6.69 -8.34 -18.89
N ARG A 122 -8.03 -8.36 -18.84
CA ARG A 122 -8.86 -7.26 -19.36
C ARG A 122 -8.61 -5.96 -18.60
N ALA A 123 -8.51 -6.02 -17.28
CA ALA A 123 -8.20 -4.86 -16.45
C ALA A 123 -6.79 -4.28 -16.76
N VAL A 124 -5.78 -5.15 -16.95
CA VAL A 124 -4.43 -4.76 -17.39
C VAL A 124 -4.50 -4.07 -18.74
N ALA A 125 -5.25 -4.62 -19.70
CA ALA A 125 -5.45 -3.99 -20.99
C ALA A 125 -6.10 -2.60 -20.86
N GLU A 126 -6.98 -2.39 -19.87
CA GLU A 126 -7.60 -1.10 -19.55
C GLU A 126 -6.70 -0.14 -18.75
N GLY A 127 -5.52 -0.56 -18.30
CA GLY A 127 -4.59 0.31 -17.56
C GLY A 127 -4.52 0.05 -16.05
N LEU A 128 -4.95 -1.13 -15.59
CA LEU A 128 -4.62 -1.60 -14.24
C LEU A 128 -3.09 -1.63 -14.07
N GLN A 129 -2.59 -0.99 -13.01
CA GLN A 129 -1.15 -0.78 -12.82
C GLN A 129 -0.52 -1.74 -11.82
N GLY A 130 -1.26 -2.21 -10.84
CA GLY A 130 -0.67 -3.09 -9.82
C GLY A 130 -1.67 -3.83 -8.97
N VAL A 131 -1.16 -4.52 -7.97
CA VAL A 131 -1.94 -5.18 -6.92
C VAL A 131 -1.56 -4.67 -5.55
N THR A 132 -2.56 -4.51 -4.69
CA THR A 132 -2.42 -4.06 -3.30
C THR A 132 -2.17 -5.29 -2.42
N HIS A 133 -1.18 -5.24 -1.51
CA HIS A 133 -0.85 -6.29 -0.50
C HIS A 133 -0.95 -7.76 -0.98
N LEU A 134 -0.24 -8.09 -2.06
CA LEU A 134 -0.12 -9.42 -2.68
C LEU A 134 -0.27 -10.58 -1.69
N PHE A 135 -1.13 -11.54 -2.07
CA PHE A 135 -1.63 -12.70 -1.32
C PHE A 135 -2.83 -12.44 -0.40
N ASN A 136 -3.03 -11.22 0.08
CA ASN A 136 -4.05 -10.92 1.09
C ASN A 136 -5.36 -10.50 0.43
N ALA A 137 -6.49 -11.11 0.84
CA ALA A 137 -7.81 -10.81 0.29
C ALA A 137 -7.90 -10.92 -1.25
N MET A 138 -7.27 -11.95 -1.83
CA MET A 138 -7.24 -12.20 -3.28
C MET A 138 -7.78 -13.59 -3.64
N SER A 139 -8.26 -13.77 -4.86
CA SER A 139 -8.43 -15.11 -5.44
C SER A 139 -7.06 -15.82 -5.52
N PRO A 140 -6.97 -17.07 -5.03
CA PRO A 140 -5.70 -17.77 -4.87
C PRO A 140 -5.15 -18.28 -6.20
N LEU A 141 -3.85 -18.55 -6.22
CA LEU A 141 -3.18 -19.26 -7.31
C LEU A 141 -3.48 -20.75 -7.23
N THR A 142 -4.10 -21.30 -8.27
CA THR A 142 -4.25 -22.75 -8.48
C THR A 142 -3.77 -23.14 -9.89
N ALA A 143 -3.46 -24.41 -10.11
CA ALA A 143 -2.89 -24.89 -11.38
C ALA A 143 -3.76 -24.62 -12.61
N ARG A 144 -5.09 -24.54 -12.45
CA ARG A 144 -6.04 -24.31 -13.56
C ARG A 144 -6.73 -22.95 -13.52
N ALA A 145 -6.65 -22.25 -12.40
CA ALA A 145 -7.23 -20.93 -12.19
C ALA A 145 -6.23 -20.10 -11.40
N PRO A 146 -5.34 -19.34 -12.06
CA PRO A 146 -4.30 -18.60 -11.38
C PRO A 146 -4.81 -17.43 -10.51
N GLY A 147 -6.01 -16.92 -10.81
CA GLY A 147 -6.63 -15.83 -10.04
C GLY A 147 -5.77 -14.57 -10.01
N LEU A 148 -6.01 -13.73 -9.00
CA LEU A 148 -5.30 -12.46 -8.80
C LEU A 148 -3.87 -12.66 -8.30
N VAL A 149 -3.64 -13.65 -7.44
CA VAL A 149 -2.27 -13.99 -7.03
C VAL A 149 -1.43 -14.42 -8.23
N GLY A 150 -1.98 -15.28 -9.10
CA GLY A 150 -1.29 -15.72 -10.30
C GLY A 150 -1.02 -14.59 -11.27
N ALA A 151 -2.01 -13.73 -11.54
CA ALA A 151 -1.82 -12.56 -12.40
C ALA A 151 -0.77 -11.60 -11.84
N ALA A 152 -0.79 -11.32 -10.54
CA ALA A 152 0.21 -10.46 -9.92
C ALA A 152 1.64 -10.97 -10.14
N LEU A 153 1.84 -12.29 -10.04
CA LEU A 153 3.14 -12.95 -10.18
C LEU A 153 3.57 -13.11 -11.65
N ALA A 154 2.63 -13.35 -12.58
CA ALA A 154 2.91 -13.65 -13.98
C ALA A 154 2.92 -12.42 -14.89
N GLU A 155 2.17 -11.37 -14.57
CA GLU A 155 2.08 -10.17 -15.40
C GLU A 155 3.18 -9.17 -15.05
N ASP A 156 4.24 -9.14 -15.85
CA ASP A 156 5.42 -8.28 -15.64
C ASP A 156 5.10 -6.79 -15.56
N ALA A 157 4.03 -6.35 -16.23
CA ALA A 157 3.59 -4.97 -16.22
C ALA A 157 3.05 -4.51 -14.85
N LEU A 158 2.50 -5.44 -14.06
CA LEU A 158 1.88 -5.13 -12.77
C LEU A 158 2.93 -4.90 -11.69
N TRP A 159 2.78 -3.79 -10.97
CA TRP A 159 3.40 -3.60 -9.66
C TRP A 159 2.72 -4.48 -8.62
N ALA A 160 3.45 -4.88 -7.57
CA ALA A 160 2.89 -5.63 -6.45
C ALA A 160 3.36 -5.03 -5.13
N GLY A 161 2.43 -4.50 -4.33
CA GLY A 161 2.69 -4.20 -2.92
C GLY A 161 2.71 -5.48 -2.10
N ILE A 162 3.65 -5.63 -1.18
CA ILE A 162 3.72 -6.80 -0.27
C ILE A 162 3.99 -6.35 1.16
N ILE A 163 3.27 -6.96 2.12
CA ILE A 163 3.47 -6.76 3.56
C ILE A 163 4.48 -7.80 4.04
N ALA A 164 5.61 -7.35 4.57
CA ALA A 164 6.70 -8.20 5.02
C ALA A 164 6.82 -8.21 6.54
N ASP A 165 5.89 -8.86 7.22
CA ASP A 165 5.86 -8.99 8.69
C ASP A 165 5.88 -10.45 9.19
N GLY A 166 5.87 -11.42 8.28
CA GLY A 166 5.82 -12.85 8.60
C GLY A 166 4.45 -13.37 9.04
N HIS A 167 3.46 -12.49 9.19
CA HIS A 167 2.10 -12.84 9.57
C HIS A 167 1.16 -12.81 8.37
N HIS A 168 1.23 -11.75 7.55
CA HIS A 168 0.45 -11.63 6.31
C HIS A 168 1.01 -12.54 5.23
N VAL A 169 2.34 -12.61 5.11
CA VAL A 169 3.00 -13.41 4.08
C VAL A 169 4.13 -14.23 4.70
N HIS A 170 4.06 -15.54 4.53
CA HIS A 170 5.14 -16.45 4.90
C HIS A 170 6.44 -16.07 4.14
N PRO A 171 7.65 -16.18 4.73
CA PRO A 171 8.92 -15.83 4.07
C PRO A 171 9.13 -16.48 2.70
N ALA A 172 8.65 -17.72 2.52
CA ALA A 172 8.70 -18.40 1.21
C ALA A 172 7.82 -17.71 0.15
N GLY A 173 6.68 -17.14 0.55
CA GLY A 173 5.81 -16.35 -0.33
C GLY A 173 6.46 -15.03 -0.75
N ILE A 174 7.18 -14.36 0.16
CA ILE A 174 7.97 -13.17 -0.15
C ILE A 174 9.07 -13.50 -1.17
N ARG A 175 9.82 -14.60 -0.95
CA ARG A 175 10.83 -15.06 -1.90
C ARG A 175 10.24 -15.45 -3.25
N LEU A 176 9.07 -16.08 -3.27
CA LEU A 176 8.37 -16.41 -4.50
C LEU A 176 8.02 -15.15 -5.28
N ALA A 177 7.37 -14.18 -4.63
CA ALA A 177 7.04 -12.91 -5.25
C ALA A 177 8.28 -12.19 -5.78
N TRP A 178 9.36 -12.14 -5.00
CA TRP A 178 10.61 -11.51 -5.41
C TRP A 178 11.27 -12.17 -6.62
N ARG A 179 11.22 -13.51 -6.71
CA ARG A 179 11.77 -14.25 -7.84
C ARG A 179 10.89 -14.21 -9.09
N SER A 180 9.58 -14.08 -8.91
CA SER A 180 8.62 -14.05 -10.02
C SER A 180 8.50 -12.66 -10.63
N LYS A 181 8.54 -11.59 -9.82
CA LYS A 181 8.41 -10.23 -10.35
C LYS A 181 9.71 -9.77 -11.02
N PRO A 182 9.63 -9.01 -12.12
CA PRO A 182 10.79 -8.29 -12.64
C PRO A 182 11.38 -7.37 -11.58
N ALA A 183 12.70 -7.18 -11.64
CA ALA A 183 13.39 -6.22 -10.78
C ALA A 183 12.73 -4.85 -10.90
N GLY A 184 12.40 -4.24 -9.76
CA GLY A 184 11.69 -2.97 -9.72
C GLY A 184 10.17 -3.04 -9.77
N ARG A 185 9.54 -4.22 -9.67
CA ARG A 185 8.05 -4.36 -9.66
C ARG A 185 7.44 -4.83 -8.35
N LEU A 186 8.24 -5.30 -7.40
CA LEU A 186 7.78 -5.66 -6.05
C LEU A 186 8.12 -4.51 -5.09
N VAL A 187 7.14 -3.98 -4.37
CA VAL A 187 7.32 -2.86 -3.43
C VAL A 187 6.89 -3.26 -2.03
N LEU A 188 7.64 -2.81 -1.02
CA LEU A 188 7.24 -3.00 0.37
C LEU A 188 6.18 -1.98 0.74
N VAL A 189 5.11 -2.46 1.38
CA VAL A 189 4.07 -1.64 2.00
C VAL A 189 3.94 -2.09 3.45
N SER A 190 3.71 -1.14 4.36
CA SER A 190 3.48 -1.51 5.75
C SER A 190 2.04 -1.94 6.00
N ASP A 191 1.05 -1.32 5.34
CA ASP A 191 -0.37 -1.44 5.71
C ASP A 191 -0.58 -1.17 7.22
N ALA A 192 0.17 -0.17 7.71
CA ALA A 192 0.31 0.12 9.13
C ALA A 192 -0.94 0.81 9.66
N MET A 193 -1.42 0.36 10.81
CA MET A 193 -2.57 0.96 11.50
C MET A 193 -2.14 1.84 12.68
N ALA A 194 -3.13 2.38 13.40
CA ALA A 194 -2.95 3.39 14.44
C ALA A 194 -2.03 2.99 15.62
N THR A 195 -1.69 1.70 15.77
CA THR A 195 -0.70 1.24 16.75
C THR A 195 0.72 1.72 16.41
N VAL A 196 1.02 1.96 15.12
CA VAL A 196 2.32 2.50 14.70
C VAL A 196 2.46 3.95 15.16
N GLY A 197 3.25 4.14 16.24
CA GLY A 197 3.44 5.42 16.90
C GLY A 197 2.34 5.80 17.89
N GLY A 198 1.35 4.93 18.09
CA GLY A 198 0.40 5.03 19.18
C GLY A 198 1.03 4.65 20.52
N SER A 199 0.50 5.18 21.62
CA SER A 199 0.88 4.77 22.99
C SER A 199 0.08 3.55 23.47
N ARG A 200 -0.94 3.14 22.72
CA ARG A 200 -1.82 2.01 23.03
C ARG A 200 -1.61 0.92 21.99
N GLY A 201 -1.52 -0.33 22.46
CA GLY A 201 -1.53 -1.52 21.59
C GLY A 201 -2.94 -1.89 21.09
N SER A 202 -3.88 -0.94 21.06
CA SER A 202 -5.22 -1.14 20.49
C SER A 202 -5.83 0.16 19.99
N PHE A 203 -6.79 0.04 19.06
CA PHE A 203 -7.60 1.13 18.52
C PHE A 203 -8.98 0.60 18.12
N ARG A 204 -9.89 1.52 17.74
CA ARG A 204 -11.21 1.14 17.22
C ARG A 204 -11.25 1.27 15.71
N LEU A 205 -11.78 0.25 15.04
CA LEU A 205 -12.06 0.23 13.60
C LEU A 205 -13.50 -0.23 13.41
N TYR A 206 -14.34 0.61 12.78
CA TYR A 206 -15.77 0.33 12.57
C TYR A 206 -16.54 -0.14 13.83
N GLY A 207 -16.18 0.42 14.99
CA GLY A 207 -16.81 0.06 16.26
C GLY A 207 -16.24 -1.19 16.93
N GLU A 208 -15.40 -1.97 16.25
CA GLU A 208 -14.66 -3.11 16.81
C GLU A 208 -13.34 -2.64 17.44
N GLU A 209 -12.91 -3.30 18.51
CA GLU A 209 -11.56 -3.12 19.04
C GLU A 209 -10.58 -4.01 18.25
N ILE A 210 -9.54 -3.38 17.72
CA ILE A 210 -8.39 -4.04 17.10
C ILE A 210 -7.23 -3.95 18.09
N ARG A 211 -6.62 -5.08 18.41
CA ARG A 211 -5.53 -5.15 19.39
C ARG A 211 -4.30 -5.82 18.80
N GLU A 212 -3.14 -5.33 19.22
CA GLU A 212 -1.86 -5.97 18.97
C GLU A 212 -1.69 -7.17 19.90
N ALA A 213 -1.50 -8.34 19.30
CA ALA A 213 -1.24 -9.59 20.00
C ALA A 213 -0.17 -10.38 19.24
N GLY A 214 0.95 -10.67 19.89
CA GLY A 214 2.02 -11.50 19.31
C GLY A 214 2.58 -10.97 17.98
N GLY A 215 2.73 -9.65 17.84
CA GLY A 215 3.32 -9.01 16.65
C GLY A 215 2.36 -8.73 15.49
N ARG A 216 1.08 -9.10 15.63
CA ARG A 216 0.04 -8.85 14.62
C ARG A 216 -1.16 -8.10 15.20
N LEU A 217 -1.95 -7.48 14.33
CA LEU A 217 -3.21 -6.83 14.69
C LEU A 217 -4.38 -7.77 14.42
N GLU A 218 -5.18 -7.99 15.45
CA GLU A 218 -6.33 -8.90 15.37
C GLU A 218 -7.60 -8.22 15.86
N ASN A 219 -8.72 -8.55 15.22
CA ASN A 219 -10.05 -8.26 15.74
C ASN A 219 -10.47 -9.32 16.79
N ALA A 220 -11.69 -9.18 17.34
CA ALA A 220 -12.22 -10.12 18.34
C ALA A 220 -12.29 -11.58 17.86
N ASP A 221 -12.39 -11.82 16.55
CA ASP A 221 -12.42 -13.15 15.94
C ASP A 221 -11.02 -13.72 15.64
N GLY A 222 -9.94 -13.00 15.97
CA GLY A 222 -8.56 -13.39 15.66
C GLY A 222 -8.16 -13.19 14.19
N LYS A 223 -8.94 -12.43 13.41
CA LYS A 223 -8.62 -12.12 12.01
C LYS A 223 -7.67 -10.92 11.93
N LEU A 224 -6.72 -11.00 11.00
CA LEU A 224 -5.80 -9.90 10.70
C LEU A 224 -6.54 -8.63 10.27
N ALA A 225 -6.14 -7.49 10.84
CA ALA A 225 -6.73 -6.17 10.56
C ALA A 225 -5.62 -5.10 10.40
N GLY A 226 -4.94 -5.16 9.25
CA GLY A 226 -3.75 -4.36 8.96
C GLY A 226 -2.52 -4.87 9.73
N SER A 227 -1.44 -4.08 9.73
CA SER A 227 -0.19 -4.42 10.40
C SER A 227 0.21 -3.44 11.52
N ALA A 228 1.03 -3.93 12.44
CA ALA A 228 1.65 -3.14 13.50
C ALA A 228 3.09 -2.72 13.17
N ILE A 229 3.55 -2.92 11.92
CA ILE A 229 4.96 -2.75 11.55
C ILE A 229 5.24 -1.40 10.87
N GLY A 230 6.44 -0.87 11.10
CA GLY A 230 7.02 0.22 10.33
C GLY A 230 7.67 -0.25 9.02
N MET A 231 8.11 0.71 8.20
CA MET A 231 8.81 0.37 6.95
C MET A 231 10.18 -0.25 7.22
N MET A 232 10.92 0.22 8.23
CA MET A 232 12.21 -0.36 8.58
C MET A 232 12.07 -1.78 9.17
N ASP A 233 10.97 -2.05 9.88
CA ASP A 233 10.62 -3.39 10.35
C ASP A 233 10.38 -4.33 9.15
N ALA A 234 9.69 -3.86 8.10
CA ALA A 234 9.50 -4.61 6.84
C ALA A 234 10.83 -4.91 6.13
N VAL A 235 11.74 -3.93 6.08
CA VAL A 235 13.08 -4.11 5.51
C VAL A 235 13.86 -5.15 6.30
N ALA A 236 13.88 -5.05 7.63
CA ALA A 236 14.55 -6.01 8.51
C ALA A 236 14.02 -7.42 8.29
N PHE A 237 12.69 -7.60 8.26
CA PHE A 237 12.09 -8.91 8.03
C PHE A 237 12.42 -9.49 6.65
N CYS A 238 12.45 -8.67 5.60
CA CYS A 238 12.87 -9.14 4.28
C CYS A 238 14.32 -9.61 4.25
N VAL A 239 15.22 -8.94 4.96
CA VAL A 239 16.63 -9.34 5.06
C VAL A 239 16.77 -10.59 5.92
N ASP A 240 16.34 -10.52 7.17
CA ASP A 240 16.63 -11.55 8.19
C ASP A 240 15.69 -12.75 8.09
N GLY A 241 14.40 -12.51 7.83
CA GLY A 241 13.37 -13.55 7.77
C GLY A 241 13.21 -14.18 6.39
N ALA A 242 13.26 -13.37 5.33
CA ALA A 242 13.08 -13.86 3.96
C ALA A 242 14.40 -14.11 3.21
N GLY A 243 15.54 -13.59 3.68
CA GLY A 243 16.86 -13.82 3.10
C GLY A 243 17.14 -13.01 1.83
N LEU A 244 16.49 -11.85 1.66
CA LEU A 244 16.74 -10.98 0.51
C LEU A 244 17.96 -10.07 0.75
N PRO A 245 18.71 -9.69 -0.30
CA PRO A 245 19.82 -8.76 -0.15
C PRO A 245 19.36 -7.39 0.36
N LEU A 246 20.04 -6.82 1.37
CA LEU A 246 19.73 -5.51 1.95
C LEU A 246 19.50 -4.41 0.90
N GLY A 247 20.39 -4.30 -0.09
CA GLY A 247 20.28 -3.29 -1.13
C GLY A 247 19.00 -3.41 -1.97
N GLU A 248 18.48 -4.63 -2.15
CA GLU A 248 17.20 -4.84 -2.84
C GLU A 248 16.03 -4.47 -1.94
N CYS A 249 16.04 -4.89 -0.66
CA CYS A 249 15.02 -4.52 0.31
C CYS A 249 14.88 -3.00 0.44
N LEU A 250 16.00 -2.27 0.46
CA LEU A 250 16.01 -0.81 0.49
C LEU A 250 15.41 -0.21 -0.79
N ARG A 251 15.68 -0.79 -1.98
CA ARG A 251 15.03 -0.34 -3.23
C ARG A 251 13.53 -0.61 -3.22
N MET A 252 13.10 -1.77 -2.72
CA MET A 252 11.68 -2.12 -2.56
C MET A 252 10.95 -1.20 -1.59
N ALA A 253 11.64 -0.62 -0.60
CA ALA A 253 11.09 0.34 0.37
C ALA A 253 11.21 1.82 -0.05
N SER A 254 11.95 2.15 -1.12
CA SER A 254 12.23 3.55 -1.48
C SER A 254 12.19 3.81 -2.99
N LEU A 255 13.18 3.35 -3.74
CA LEU A 255 13.32 3.58 -5.18
C LEU A 255 12.09 3.15 -5.97
N TYR A 256 11.62 1.92 -5.75
CA TYR A 256 10.51 1.34 -6.49
C TYR A 256 9.16 1.99 -6.15
N PRO A 257 8.79 2.19 -4.86
CA PRO A 257 7.57 2.92 -4.54
C PRO A 257 7.61 4.39 -4.99
N ALA A 258 8.78 5.04 -5.01
CA ALA A 258 8.92 6.37 -5.59
C ALA A 258 8.61 6.39 -7.09
N ALA A 259 9.11 5.40 -7.84
CA ALA A 259 8.80 5.24 -9.26
C ALA A 259 7.30 4.95 -9.49
N LEU A 260 6.70 4.03 -8.72
CA LEU A 260 5.27 3.75 -8.75
C LEU A 260 4.41 4.99 -8.45
N ALA A 261 4.85 5.84 -7.53
CA ALA A 261 4.17 7.08 -7.19
C ALA A 261 4.39 8.21 -8.21
N GLY A 262 5.16 7.98 -9.28
CA GLY A 262 5.49 9.00 -10.28
C GLY A 262 6.48 10.06 -9.76
N ARG A 263 7.32 9.72 -8.79
CA ARG A 263 8.28 10.62 -8.10
C ARG A 263 9.72 10.10 -8.13
N GLY A 264 10.04 9.16 -9.03
CA GLY A 264 11.37 8.54 -9.12
C GLY A 264 12.49 9.47 -9.63
N ASP A 265 12.12 10.64 -10.13
CA ASP A 265 13.01 11.75 -10.51
C ASP A 265 13.43 12.61 -9.30
N GLN A 266 12.68 12.54 -8.19
CA GLN A 266 12.85 13.41 -7.02
C GLN A 266 13.16 12.63 -5.74
N LEU A 267 12.69 11.37 -5.64
CA LEU A 267 12.73 10.54 -4.44
C LEU A 267 13.33 9.16 -4.71
N GLY A 268 13.70 8.47 -3.64
CA GLY A 268 14.12 7.06 -3.69
C GLY A 268 15.57 6.84 -4.12
N ARG A 269 16.39 7.90 -4.21
CA ARG A 269 17.83 7.81 -4.47
C ARG A 269 18.62 8.83 -3.64
N ILE A 270 19.85 8.46 -3.29
CA ILE A 270 20.84 9.37 -2.73
C ILE A 270 21.76 9.81 -3.88
N ALA A 271 21.41 10.92 -4.52
CA ALA A 271 22.15 11.49 -5.65
C ALA A 271 21.93 13.01 -5.73
N PRO A 272 22.85 13.78 -6.34
CA PRO A 272 22.62 15.20 -6.63
C PRO A 272 21.30 15.41 -7.39
N GLY A 273 20.56 16.46 -7.02
CA GLY A 273 19.25 16.80 -7.61
C GLY A 273 18.04 16.11 -6.97
N TYR A 274 18.25 15.05 -6.17
CA TYR A 274 17.18 14.41 -5.41
C TYR A 274 16.88 15.14 -4.10
N ARG A 275 15.63 15.08 -3.64
CA ARG A 275 15.23 15.64 -2.34
C ARG A 275 15.96 14.89 -1.22
N ALA A 276 16.43 15.63 -0.22
CA ALA A 276 17.12 15.07 0.95
C ALA A 276 16.14 14.38 1.92
N ASP A 277 15.53 13.30 1.45
CA ASP A 277 14.72 12.36 2.20
C ASP A 277 15.58 11.14 2.54
N LEU A 278 16.13 11.12 3.74
CA LEU A 278 17.16 10.17 4.16
C LEU A 278 16.77 9.46 5.45
N VAL A 279 17.22 8.23 5.60
CA VAL A 279 17.07 7.43 6.82
C VAL A 279 18.45 6.91 7.23
N HIS A 280 18.85 7.20 8.46
CA HIS A 280 20.06 6.65 9.07
C HIS A 280 19.65 5.63 10.12
N PHE A 281 20.08 4.39 9.93
CA PHE A 281 19.81 3.25 10.79
C PHE A 281 21.10 2.43 11.01
N ASP A 282 21.14 1.60 12.05
CA ASP A 282 22.29 0.74 12.34
C ASP A 282 22.09 -0.72 11.88
N ALA A 283 23.04 -1.60 12.20
CA ALA A 283 23.01 -3.01 11.81
C ALA A 283 21.84 -3.81 12.42
N SER A 284 21.20 -3.28 13.47
CA SER A 284 19.98 -3.85 14.07
C SER A 284 18.69 -3.30 13.44
N PHE A 285 18.82 -2.49 12.38
CA PHE A 285 17.72 -1.77 11.75
C PHE A 285 17.07 -0.69 12.64
N ALA A 286 17.68 -0.33 13.77
CA ALA A 286 17.20 0.76 14.61
C ALA A 286 17.42 2.11 13.91
N VAL A 287 16.36 2.90 13.75
CA VAL A 287 16.42 4.22 13.10
C VAL A 287 16.92 5.26 14.09
N HIS A 288 18.03 5.92 13.76
CA HIS A 288 18.65 6.97 14.57
C HIS A 288 18.24 8.37 14.12
N ASN A 289 18.16 8.59 12.81
CA ASN A 289 17.82 9.89 12.26
C ASN A 289 17.02 9.75 10.97
N THR A 290 16.14 10.73 10.72
CA THR A 290 15.57 10.93 9.38
C THR A 290 15.72 12.36 8.94
N TRP A 291 15.83 12.56 7.63
CA TRP A 291 15.72 13.86 6.97
C TRP A 291 14.50 13.83 6.09
N LEU A 292 13.67 14.87 6.16
CA LEU A 292 12.56 15.10 5.25
C LEU A 292 12.76 16.46 4.61
N ALA A 293 12.98 16.49 3.29
CA ALA A 293 13.38 17.71 2.59
C ALA A 293 14.56 18.44 3.26
N GLY A 294 15.55 17.68 3.76
CA GLY A 294 16.73 18.20 4.45
C GLY A 294 16.51 18.54 5.94
N GLN A 295 15.29 18.48 6.45
CA GLN A 295 15.01 18.74 7.87
C GLN A 295 15.23 17.48 8.71
N ARG A 296 16.26 17.52 9.55
CA ARG A 296 16.66 16.41 10.42
C ARG A 296 15.74 16.26 11.62
N GLU A 297 15.41 15.02 11.94
CA GLU A 297 14.80 14.60 13.20
C GLU A 297 15.62 13.43 13.76
N GLN A 298 15.88 13.45 15.07
CA GLN A 298 16.69 12.45 15.76
C GLN A 298 15.81 11.62 16.71
N TYR A 299 16.06 10.31 16.72
CA TYR A 299 15.38 9.34 17.57
C TYR A 299 16.38 8.78 18.57
N ARG A 300 15.91 8.48 19.79
CA ARG A 300 16.67 7.64 20.71
C ARG A 300 16.46 6.21 20.24
N GLY A 301 17.53 5.54 19.79
CA GLY A 301 17.47 4.15 19.33
C GLY A 301 16.63 3.32 20.30
N ARG A 302 15.57 2.71 19.77
CA ARG A 302 14.71 1.78 20.50
C ARG A 302 15.10 0.37 20.13
#